data_AF-A0A7V3H606-F1
#
_entry.id   AF-A0A7V3H606-F1
#
_cell.length_a   1.000
_cell.length_b   1.000
_cell.length_c   1.000
_cell.angle_alpha   90.00
_cell.angle_beta   90.00
_cell.angle_gamma   90.00
#
_symmetry.space_group_name_H-M   'P 1'
#
loop_
_entity.id
_entity.type
_entity.pdbx_description
1 polymer ?
#
loop_
_entity_poly.entity_id
_entity_poly.type
_entity_poly.pdbx_seq_one_letter_code
_entity_poly.pdbx_strand_id
1 'polypeptide(L)'
;ELFAKFDVPLSGYVVNRVLPPDLGEGNIPAYLRNRIAMQQKHLRGIRGAFGSQVLAYVPEMERDITGLPMIERLARRLFEGAPGP
;
A
#
# COMPACT_ATOMS: atom_id res chain seq x y z
N GLU A 1 13.09 -7.30 -15.50
CA GLU A 1 13.51 -7.39 -16.93
C GLU A 1 12.38 -7.38 -17.96
N LEU A 2 11.12 -7.71 -17.63
CA LEU A 2 10.05 -7.81 -18.65
C LEU A 2 9.79 -6.48 -19.41
N PHE A 3 9.61 -5.36 -18.72
CA PHE A 3 9.33 -4.07 -19.36
C PHE A 3 10.52 -3.47 -20.12
N ALA A 4 11.74 -3.67 -19.60
CA ALA A 4 12.98 -3.22 -20.25
C ALA A 4 13.22 -3.92 -21.60
N LYS A 5 12.71 -5.15 -21.77
CA LYS A 5 12.79 -5.89 -23.05
C LYS A 5 11.84 -5.34 -24.13
N PHE A 6 10.83 -4.56 -23.75
CA PHE A 6 9.84 -3.98 -24.66
C PHE A 6 9.93 -2.46 -24.77
N ASP A 7 11.01 -1.86 -24.24
CA ASP A 7 11.23 -0.41 -24.23
C ASP A 7 10.05 0.40 -23.65
N VAL A 8 9.35 -0.20 -22.68
CA VAL A 8 8.22 0.45 -21.99
C VAL A 8 8.74 1.11 -20.70
N PRO A 9 8.66 2.44 -20.57
CA PRO A 9 9.11 3.13 -19.37
C PRO A 9 8.21 2.79 -18.18
N LEU A 10 8.83 2.46 -17.04
CA LEU A 10 8.14 2.29 -15.77
C LEU A 10 8.05 3.62 -15.05
N SER A 11 6.83 4.14 -14.86
CA SER A 11 6.62 5.41 -14.15
C SER A 11 6.74 5.27 -12.63
N GLY A 12 6.56 4.06 -12.09
CA GLY A 12 6.69 3.78 -10.66
C GLY A 12 5.78 2.66 -10.18
N TYR A 13 5.68 2.51 -8.87
CA TYR A 13 4.97 1.45 -8.18
C TYR A 13 3.90 2.01 -7.24
N VAL A 14 2.78 1.31 -7.11
CA VAL A 14 1.75 1.57 -6.10
C VAL A 14 1.65 0.34 -5.20
N VAL A 15 1.71 0.57 -3.88
CA VAL A 15 1.57 -0.50 -2.88
C VAL A 15 0.16 -0.45 -2.32
N ASN A 16 -0.63 -1.48 -2.59
CA ASN A 16 -2.03 -1.56 -2.18
C ASN A 16 -2.24 -2.34 -0.87
N ARG A 17 -3.38 -2.10 -0.22
CA ARG A 17 -3.83 -2.80 1.00
C ARG A 17 -2.84 -2.68 2.15
N VAL A 18 -2.24 -1.50 2.30
CA VAL A 18 -1.38 -1.18 3.44
C VAL A 18 -2.24 -1.10 4.69
N LEU A 19 -1.90 -1.87 5.72
CA LEU A 19 -2.65 -1.83 6.96
C LEU A 19 -2.51 -0.43 7.59
N PRO A 20 -3.62 0.16 8.06
CA PRO A 20 -3.57 1.43 8.78
C PRO A 20 -2.64 1.35 10.01
N PRO A 21 -1.82 2.38 10.29
CA PRO A 21 -0.87 2.37 11.41
C PRO A 21 -1.54 2.21 12.79
N ASP A 22 -2.75 2.75 12.93
CA ASP A 22 -3.60 2.74 14.12
C ASP A 22 -4.18 1.34 14.44
N LEU A 23 -4.15 0.41 13.49
CA LEU A 23 -4.66 -0.96 13.68
C LEU A 23 -3.84 -1.77 14.71
N GLY A 24 -2.66 -1.30 15.08
CA GLY A 24 -1.78 -1.91 16.07
C GLY A 24 -1.99 -1.42 17.51
N GLU A 25 -2.90 -0.47 17.73
CA GLU A 25 -3.07 0.16 19.05
C GLU A 25 -3.88 -0.73 20.01
N GLY A 26 -3.42 -0.83 21.26
CA GLY A 26 -4.10 -1.58 22.32
C GLY A 26 -3.90 -3.10 22.30
N ASN A 27 -4.82 -3.84 22.92
CA ASN A 27 -4.74 -5.31 23.03
C ASN A 27 -5.37 -5.98 21.79
N ILE A 28 -4.56 -6.21 20.76
CA ILE A 28 -4.99 -6.87 19.53
C ILE A 28 -4.77 -8.40 19.54
N PRO A 29 -5.57 -9.19 18.82
CA PRO A 29 -5.36 -10.65 18.71
C PRO A 29 -3.99 -11.01 18.12
N ALA A 30 -3.46 -12.19 18.48
CA ALA A 30 -2.15 -12.66 18.02
C ALA A 30 -2.04 -12.74 16.48
N TYR A 31 -3.11 -13.17 15.79
CA TYR A 31 -3.12 -13.24 14.33
C TYR A 31 -2.92 -11.84 13.70
N LEU A 32 -3.50 -10.80 14.30
CA LEU A 32 -3.43 -9.44 13.79
C LEU A 32 -2.01 -8.87 14.00
N ARG A 33 -1.39 -9.11 15.16
CA ARG A 33 0.02 -8.78 15.41
C ARG A 33 0.94 -9.42 14.38
N ASN A 34 0.74 -10.70 14.10
CA ASN A 34 1.55 -11.43 13.13
C ASN A 34 1.38 -10.87 11.70
N ARG A 35 0.15 -10.52 11.31
CA ARG A 35 -0.15 -9.88 10.02
C ARG A 35 0.55 -8.52 9.89
N ILE A 36 0.46 -7.68 10.92
CA ILE A 36 1.12 -6.36 10.95
C ILE A 36 2.64 -6.53 10.87
N ALA A 37 3.24 -7.39 11.69
CA ALA A 37 4.69 -7.63 11.70
C ALA A 37 5.19 -8.15 10.34
N MET A 38 4.46 -9.08 9.73
CA MET A 38 4.75 -9.58 8.40
C MET A 38 4.70 -8.46 7.36
N GLN A 39 3.63 -7.65 7.35
CA GLN A 39 3.51 -6.58 6.36
C GLN A 39 4.59 -5.51 6.54
N GLN A 40 4.90 -5.12 7.76
CA GLN A 40 5.97 -4.17 8.07
C GLN A 40 7.35 -4.65 7.57
N LYS A 41 7.64 -5.95 7.67
CA LYS A 41 8.85 -6.54 7.08
C LYS A 41 8.89 -6.37 5.56
N HIS A 42 7.79 -6.63 4.87
CA HIS A 42 7.71 -6.50 3.41
C HIS A 42 7.76 -5.03 2.95
N LEU A 43 7.08 -4.12 3.67
CA LEU A 43 7.13 -2.68 3.39
C LEU A 43 8.56 -2.13 3.50
N ARG A 44 9.33 -2.57 4.50
CA ARG A 44 10.77 -2.24 4.59
C ARG A 44 11.56 -2.75 3.38
N GLY A 45 11.28 -3.98 2.94
CA GLY A 45 11.91 -4.55 1.74
C GLY A 45 11.56 -3.76 0.47
N ILE A 46 10.29 -3.40 0.29
CA ILE A 46 9.81 -2.58 -0.83
C ILE A 46 10.48 -1.21 -0.81
N ARG A 47 10.54 -0.55 0.35
CA ARG A 47 11.20 0.75 0.51
C ARG A 47 12.68 0.67 0.18
N GLY A 48 13.38 -0.40 0.60
CA GLY A 48 14.78 -0.63 0.27
C GLY A 48 15.04 -0.91 -1.21
N ALA A 49 14.15 -1.66 -1.87
CA ALA A 49 14.31 -2.07 -3.27
C ALA A 49 13.87 -1.01 -4.28
N PHE A 50 12.78 -0.30 -3.99
CA PHE A 50 12.12 0.61 -4.93
C PHE A 50 12.19 2.07 -4.50
N GLY A 51 12.46 2.37 -3.23
CA GLY A 51 12.71 3.73 -2.74
C GLY A 51 11.70 4.76 -3.24
N SER A 52 12.21 5.79 -3.93
CA SER A 52 11.42 6.89 -4.51
C SER A 52 10.60 6.49 -5.75
N GLN A 53 10.76 5.27 -6.27
CA GLN A 53 9.93 4.74 -7.35
C GLN A 53 8.55 4.31 -6.86
N VAL A 54 8.33 4.17 -5.54
CA VAL A 54 7.00 3.97 -4.98
C VAL A 54 6.28 5.31 -4.91
N LEU A 55 5.27 5.47 -5.76
CA LEU A 55 4.52 6.72 -5.90
C LEU A 55 3.41 6.85 -4.86
N ALA A 56 2.88 5.74 -4.35
CA ALA A 56 1.80 5.76 -3.38
C ALA A 56 1.71 4.49 -2.54
N TYR A 57 1.25 4.66 -1.30
CA TYR A 57 0.85 3.61 -0.37
C TYR A 57 -0.64 3.74 -0.11
N VAL A 58 -1.43 2.83 -0.68
CA VAL A 58 -2.89 2.87 -0.58
C VAL A 58 -3.35 2.01 0.59
N PRO A 59 -4.09 2.58 1.56
CA PRO A 59 -4.53 1.83 2.73
C PRO A 59 -5.54 0.73 2.35
N GLU A 60 -5.61 -0.29 3.20
CA GLU A 60 -6.68 -1.29 3.12
C GLU A 60 -8.04 -0.63 3.41
N MET A 61 -9.02 -0.91 2.55
CA MET A 61 -10.36 -0.36 2.68
C MET A 61 -11.22 -1.22 3.60
N GLU A 62 -12.14 -0.59 4.31
CA GLU A 62 -13.09 -1.24 5.24
C GLU A 62 -14.02 -2.28 4.58
N ARG A 63 -14.17 -2.22 3.26
CA ARG A 63 -15.05 -3.06 2.44
C ARG A 63 -14.52 -3.16 1.02
N ASP A 64 -15.10 -4.06 0.25
CA ASP A 64 -14.78 -4.22 -1.17
C ASP A 64 -15.03 -2.94 -1.98
N ILE A 65 -14.16 -2.69 -2.95
CA ILE A 65 -14.23 -1.49 -3.80
C ILE A 65 -15.14 -1.81 -4.99
N THR A 66 -16.44 -1.55 -4.82
CA THR A 66 -17.45 -1.76 -5.86
C THR A 66 -18.32 -0.52 -6.03
N GLY A 67 -18.65 -0.20 -7.28
CA GLY A 67 -19.40 1.00 -7.64
C GLY A 67 -18.58 2.30 -7.63
N LEU A 68 -19.08 3.30 -8.34
CA LEU A 68 -18.42 4.61 -8.50
C LEU A 68 -18.08 5.31 -7.17
N PRO A 69 -18.93 5.29 -6.12
CA PRO A 69 -18.60 5.97 -4.87
C PRO A 69 -17.35 5.39 -4.17
N MET A 70 -17.17 4.06 -4.23
CA MET A 70 -15.98 3.43 -3.63
C MET A 70 -14.72 3.66 -4.47
N ILE A 71 -14.85 3.71 -5.79
CA ILE A 71 -13.75 4.07 -6.69
C ILE A 71 -13.30 5.52 -6.42
N GLU A 72 -14.24 6.45 -6.22
CA GLU A 72 -13.93 7.83 -5.88
C GLU A 72 -13.18 7.94 -4.54
N ARG A 73 -13.62 7.21 -3.51
CA ARG A 73 -12.91 7.16 -2.22
C ARG A 73 -11.48 6.63 -2.38
N LEU A 74 -11.28 5.60 -3.19
CA LEU A 74 -9.96 5.06 -3.48
C LEU A 74 -9.08 6.09 -4.21
N ALA A 75 -9.63 6.75 -5.23
CA ALA A 75 -8.93 7.77 -5.99
C ALA A 75 -8.47 8.93 -5.08
N ARG A 76 -9.35 9.42 -4.21
CA ARG A 76 -8.98 10.43 -3.21
C ARG A 76 -7.84 9.96 -2.31
N ARG A 77 -7.89 8.72 -1.80
CA ARG A 77 -6.80 8.16 -1.00
C ARG A 77 -5.49 8.02 -1.78
N LEU A 78 -5.55 7.75 -3.08
CA LEU A 78 -4.38 7.63 -3.95
C LEU A 78 -3.74 8.99 -4.28
N PHE A 79 -4.55 10.01 -4.54
CA PHE A 79 -4.07 11.32 -5.02
C PHE A 79 -3.95 12.39 -3.91
N GLU A 80 -4.67 12.25 -2.80
CA GLU A 80 -4.71 13.20 -1.67
C GLU A 80 -4.04 12.62 -0.40
N GLY A 81 -3.58 11.36 -0.45
CA GLY A 81 -3.08 10.61 0.71
C GLY A 81 -1.67 11.00 1.19
N ALA A 82 -1.50 10.94 2.52
CA ALA A 82 -0.33 11.29 3.33
C ALA A 82 1.02 10.68 2.86
N PRO A 83 2.17 11.29 3.24
CA PRO A 83 3.48 10.70 2.97
C PRO A 83 3.53 9.26 3.47
N GLY A 84 4.12 8.37 2.67
CA GLY A 84 4.31 6.97 3.06
C GLY A 84 5.07 6.84 4.39
N PRO A 85 5.01 5.67 5.05
CA PRO A 85 5.72 5.41 6.31
C PRO A 85 7.24 5.53 6.19
#